data_AF-A0A257DWT5-F1
#
_entry.id   AF-A0A257DWT5-F1
#
_cell.length_a   1.000
_cell.length_b   1.000
_cell.length_c   1.000
_cell.angle_alpha   90.00
_cell.angle_beta   90.00
_cell.angle_gamma   90.00
#
_symmetry.space_group_name_H-M   'P 1'
#
loop_
_entity.id
_entity.type
_entity.pdbx_description
1 polymer ?
#
loop_
_entity_poly.entity_id
_entity_poly.type
_entity_poly.pdbx_seq_one_letter_code
_entity_poly.pdbx_strand_id
1 'polypeptide(L)'
;MKVRVTDVLSIEGNLFVDFLSPAGSGNALWVGYRPTVWEELDVEFDLDENFSWGKNFTSSSRTSPLIKVINGTTHVTAEIAQNADEEWVVLKLEDSMILIELKELITQQSGFVEVRTNSIRLYPTNI
;
A
#
# COMPACT_ATOMS: atom_id res chain seq x y z
N MET A 1 -8.23 4.27 -4.76
CA MET A 1 -7.70 3.11 -5.48
C MET A 1 -8.81 2.12 -5.78
N LYS A 2 -8.89 1.67 -7.04
CA LYS A 2 -9.78 0.56 -7.42
C LYS A 2 -9.02 -0.76 -7.36
N VAL A 3 -9.64 -1.75 -6.74
CA VAL A 3 -9.12 -3.12 -6.70
C VAL A 3 -10.17 -4.11 -7.16
N ARG A 4 -9.72 -5.21 -7.76
CA ARG A 4 -10.53 -6.40 -8.00
C ARG A 4 -10.07 -7.50 -7.04
N VAL A 5 -10.98 -8.00 -6.21
CA VAL A 5 -10.69 -9.11 -5.30
C VAL A 5 -10.60 -10.42 -6.09
N THR A 6 -9.55 -11.21 -5.91
CA THR A 6 -9.35 -12.48 -6.62
C THR A 6 -9.43 -13.71 -5.74
N ASP A 7 -9.20 -13.54 -4.45
CA ASP A 7 -9.42 -14.58 -3.45
C ASP A 7 -9.79 -13.95 -2.10
N VAL A 8 -10.50 -14.71 -1.27
CA VAL A 8 -10.89 -14.29 0.09
C VAL A 8 -10.69 -15.44 1.06
N LEU A 9 -9.78 -15.25 2.00
CA LEU A 9 -9.47 -16.20 3.05
C LEU A 9 -9.92 -15.65 4.41
N SER A 10 -10.44 -16.52 5.28
CA SER A 10 -10.74 -16.15 6.68
C SER A 10 -9.88 -16.95 7.62
N ILE A 11 -9.12 -16.24 8.46
CA ILE A 11 -8.23 -16.82 9.48
C ILE A 11 -8.55 -16.12 10.79
N GLU A 12 -8.95 -16.88 11.81
CA GLU A 12 -9.18 -16.37 13.17
C GLU A 12 -10.12 -15.14 13.22
N GLY A 13 -11.12 -15.09 12.33
CA GLY A 13 -12.08 -13.98 12.25
C GLY A 13 -11.62 -12.78 11.42
N ASN A 14 -10.34 -12.73 11.02
CA ASN A 14 -9.84 -11.75 10.07
C ASN A 14 -10.12 -12.20 8.63
N LEU A 15 -10.27 -11.22 7.72
CA LEU A 15 -10.43 -11.44 6.29
C LEU A 15 -9.16 -11.01 5.58
N PHE A 16 -8.58 -11.90 4.79
CA PHE A 16 -7.45 -11.62 3.93
C PHE A 16 -7.90 -11.74 2.49
N VAL A 17 -7.46 -10.82 1.64
CA VAL A 17 -7.80 -10.81 0.23
C VAL A 17 -6.56 -10.76 -0.63
N ASP A 18 -6.56 -11.55 -1.70
CA ASP A 18 -5.71 -11.29 -2.85
C ASP A 18 -6.44 -10.31 -3.76
N PHE A 19 -5.71 -9.33 -4.29
CA PHE A 19 -6.28 -8.29 -5.14
C PHE A 19 -5.44 -7.98 -6.37
N LEU A 20 -6.11 -7.48 -7.40
CA LEU A 20 -5.53 -6.88 -8.59
C LEU A 20 -5.88 -5.39 -8.66
N SER A 21 -4.97 -4.61 -9.24
CA SER A 21 -5.12 -3.18 -9.51
C SER A 21 -4.33 -2.81 -10.77
N PRO A 22 -4.52 -1.62 -11.35
CA PRO A 22 -3.69 -1.18 -12.47
C PRO A 22 -2.20 -1.07 -12.11
N ALA A 23 -1.87 -0.79 -10.84
CA ALA A 23 -0.50 -0.77 -10.33
C ALA A 23 0.08 -2.16 -10.08
N GLY A 24 -0.72 -3.23 -10.03
CA GLY A 24 -0.26 -4.60 -9.82
C GLY A 24 -1.12 -5.37 -8.82
N SER A 25 -0.51 -6.30 -8.08
CA SER A 25 -1.25 -7.25 -7.24
C SER A 25 -0.59 -7.45 -5.88
N GLY A 26 -1.38 -7.76 -4.87
CA GLY A 26 -0.91 -8.03 -3.52
C GLY A 26 -1.90 -8.84 -2.69
N ASN A 27 -1.50 -9.08 -1.45
CA ASN A 27 -2.36 -9.60 -0.39
C ASN A 27 -2.53 -8.52 0.68
N ALA A 28 -3.73 -8.41 1.25
CA ALA A 28 -4.02 -7.43 2.30
C ALA A 28 -5.02 -7.96 3.32
N LEU A 29 -4.96 -7.40 4.53
CA LEU A 29 -6.04 -7.48 5.49
C LEU A 29 -7.21 -6.64 4.99
N TRP A 30 -8.39 -7.25 4.86
CA TRP A 30 -9.61 -6.57 4.48
C TRP A 30 -10.37 -6.10 5.72
N VAL A 31 -10.58 -4.79 5.81
CA VAL A 31 -11.21 -4.16 6.97
C VAL A 31 -12.61 -3.68 6.59
N GLY A 32 -13.55 -4.63 6.56
CA GLY A 32 -14.94 -4.36 6.20
C GLY A 32 -15.77 -5.64 6.12
N TYR A 33 -16.95 -5.53 5.50
CA TYR A 33 -17.75 -6.71 5.17
C TYR A 33 -17.02 -7.58 4.15
N ARG A 34 -17.21 -8.91 4.25
CA ARG A 34 -16.61 -9.86 3.32
C ARG A 34 -16.94 -9.47 1.87
N PRO A 35 -15.93 -9.21 1.03
CA PRO A 35 -16.16 -8.91 -0.38
C PRO A 35 -16.46 -10.19 -1.15
N THR A 36 -17.05 -10.03 -2.33
CA THR A 36 -17.25 -11.15 -3.27
C THR A 36 -16.00 -11.33 -4.13
N VAL A 37 -15.62 -12.57 -4.40
CA VAL A 37 -14.54 -12.85 -5.35
C VAL A 37 -14.93 -12.33 -6.73
N TRP A 38 -14.01 -11.67 -7.41
CA TRP A 38 -14.14 -10.92 -8.67
C TRP A 38 -14.92 -9.60 -8.58
N GLU A 39 -15.27 -9.15 -7.38
CA GLU A 39 -15.86 -7.83 -7.17
C GLU A 39 -14.81 -6.73 -7.37
N GLU A 40 -15.21 -5.64 -8.02
CA GLU A 40 -14.42 -4.42 -8.15
C GLU A 40 -14.90 -3.39 -7.14
N LEU A 41 -13.97 -2.87 -6.35
CA LEU A 41 -14.26 -2.00 -5.21
C LEU A 41 -13.29 -0.83 -5.18
N ASP A 42 -13.81 0.34 -4.82
CA ASP A 42 -13.00 1.47 -4.39
C ASP A 42 -12.58 1.24 -2.94
N VAL A 43 -11.28 1.38 -2.69
CA VAL A 43 -10.65 1.15 -1.40
C VAL A 43 -9.70 2.28 -1.03
N GLU A 44 -9.64 2.55 0.27
CA GLU A 44 -8.51 3.22 0.91
C GLU A 44 -7.41 2.17 1.16
N PHE A 45 -6.18 2.54 0.81
CA PHE A 45 -5.00 1.69 0.91
C PHE A 45 -4.14 2.20 2.03
N ASP A 46 -3.95 1.39 3.06
CA ASP A 46 -3.23 1.76 4.28
C ASP A 46 -2.05 0.83 4.54
N LEU A 47 -1.00 1.40 5.14
CA LEU A 47 0.26 0.75 5.45
C LEU A 47 0.49 0.79 6.96
N ASP A 48 0.05 -0.25 7.64
CA ASP A 48 0.02 -0.33 9.11
C ASP A 48 1.36 -0.86 9.66
N GLU A 49 2.43 -0.12 9.44
CA GLU A 49 3.73 -0.33 10.08
C GLU A 49 4.58 0.95 10.10
N ASN A 50 5.69 0.91 10.87
CA ASN A 50 6.65 2.01 10.92
C ASN A 50 7.72 1.86 9.84
N PHE A 51 8.05 2.95 9.15
CA PHE A 51 9.03 2.93 8.06
C PHE A 51 10.37 3.56 8.46
N SER A 52 11.46 2.90 8.04
CA SER A 52 12.83 3.36 8.22
C SER A 52 13.54 3.48 6.88
N TRP A 53 14.19 4.61 6.65
CA TRP A 53 14.96 4.85 5.45
C TRP A 53 16.13 3.87 5.32
N GLY A 54 16.35 3.33 4.11
CA GLY A 54 17.40 2.34 3.85
C GLY A 54 17.03 0.91 4.26
N LYS A 55 15.87 0.69 4.91
CA LYS A 55 15.40 -0.64 5.33
C LYS A 55 14.17 -1.05 4.51
N ASN A 56 12.98 -0.74 5.03
CA ASN A 56 11.68 -1.01 4.41
C ASN A 56 11.14 0.21 3.63
N PHE A 57 11.91 1.29 3.55
CA PHE A 57 11.61 2.48 2.76
C PHE A 57 12.87 3.02 2.10
N THR A 58 12.89 3.14 0.76
CA THR A 58 14.07 3.54 0.00
C THR A 58 13.70 4.36 -1.23
N SER A 59 14.67 5.06 -1.82
CA SER A 59 14.49 5.65 -3.14
C SER A 59 14.23 4.58 -4.21
N SER A 60 13.47 4.92 -5.24
CA SER A 60 13.22 4.07 -6.40
C SER A 60 13.69 4.75 -7.68
N SER A 61 14.32 3.98 -8.57
CA SER A 61 14.68 4.44 -9.92
C SER A 61 13.52 4.35 -10.90
N ARG A 62 12.40 3.72 -10.51
CA ARG A 62 11.19 3.68 -11.33
C ARG A 62 10.50 5.04 -11.32
N THR A 63 9.71 5.29 -12.35
CA THR A 63 8.95 6.53 -12.52
C THR A 63 7.44 6.28 -12.65
N SER A 64 6.98 5.09 -12.23
CA SER A 64 5.58 4.70 -12.26
C SER A 64 5.19 3.85 -11.06
N PRO A 65 3.93 3.93 -10.61
CA PRO A 65 3.37 3.05 -9.59
C PRO A 65 3.59 1.57 -9.90
N LEU A 66 3.85 0.78 -8.86
CA LEU A 66 3.95 -0.68 -8.98
C LEU A 66 3.65 -1.34 -7.64
N ILE A 67 2.87 -2.43 -7.66
CA ILE A 67 2.67 -3.34 -6.53
C ILE A 67 3.07 -4.74 -7.00
N LYS A 68 3.99 -5.37 -6.27
CA LYS A 68 4.42 -6.75 -6.54
C LYS A 68 4.72 -7.47 -5.24
N VAL A 69 4.47 -8.77 -5.20
CA VAL A 69 4.88 -9.63 -4.08
C VAL A 69 6.15 -10.38 -4.47
N ILE A 70 7.20 -10.28 -3.65
CA ILE A 70 8.46 -11.00 -3.80
C ILE A 70 8.73 -11.74 -2.50
N ASN A 71 8.84 -13.08 -2.56
CA ASN A 71 9.13 -13.93 -1.40
C ASN A 71 8.22 -13.65 -0.18
N GLY A 72 6.94 -13.35 -0.43
CA GLY A 72 5.96 -13.06 0.62
C GLY A 72 5.95 -11.62 1.11
N THR A 73 6.84 -10.74 0.62
CA THR A 73 6.84 -9.32 0.95
C THR A 73 6.27 -8.49 -0.20
N THR A 74 5.37 -7.57 0.12
CA THR A 74 4.82 -6.65 -0.87
C THR A 74 5.76 -5.46 -1.04
N HIS A 75 6.17 -5.22 -2.27
CA HIS A 75 6.93 -4.05 -2.69
C HIS A 75 5.98 -3.08 -3.39
N VAL A 76 5.86 -1.88 -2.84
CA VAL A 76 5.02 -0.81 -3.36
C VAL A 76 5.94 0.31 -3.84
N THR A 77 5.89 0.64 -5.12
CA THR A 77 6.51 1.84 -5.66
C THR A 77 5.45 2.94 -5.77
N ALA A 78 5.68 4.06 -5.10
CA ALA A 78 4.76 5.20 -5.03
C ALA A 78 5.54 6.52 -5.13
N GLU A 79 4.86 7.61 -5.47
CA GLU A 79 5.45 8.94 -5.58
C GLU A 79 5.33 9.69 -4.25
N ILE A 80 6.38 10.40 -3.80
CA ILE A 80 6.26 11.33 -2.68
C ILE A 80 5.39 12.51 -3.14
N ALA A 81 4.21 12.64 -2.54
CA ALA A 81 3.29 13.75 -2.81
C ALA A 81 3.50 14.91 -1.84
N GLN A 82 3.82 14.60 -0.58
CA GLN A 82 4.18 15.57 0.44
C GLN A 82 5.17 14.94 1.42
N ASN A 83 6.19 15.70 1.78
CA ASN A 83 7.06 15.40 2.90
C ASN A 83 6.98 16.63 3.81
N ALA A 84 6.27 16.52 4.93
CA ALA A 84 6.30 17.57 5.93
C ALA A 84 7.47 17.29 6.87
N ASP A 85 8.12 18.36 7.32
CA ASP A 85 9.46 18.30 7.87
C ASP A 85 9.69 17.36 9.06
N GLU A 86 8.70 16.70 9.68
CA GLU A 86 8.91 15.97 10.94
C GLU A 86 7.99 14.74 11.10
N GLU A 87 8.49 13.53 10.78
CA GLU A 87 7.94 12.20 11.17
C GLU A 87 6.92 11.52 10.23
N TRP A 88 6.44 12.15 9.16
CA TRP A 88 5.52 11.50 8.22
C TRP A 88 5.71 11.92 6.77
N VAL A 89 5.34 11.03 5.86
CA VAL A 89 5.35 11.28 4.41
C VAL A 89 4.02 10.84 3.82
N VAL A 90 3.51 11.63 2.87
CA VAL A 90 2.36 11.27 2.06
C VAL A 90 2.85 10.73 0.73
N LEU A 91 2.47 9.49 0.44
CA LEU A 91 2.74 8.80 -0.81
C LEU A 91 1.49 8.80 -1.68
N LYS A 92 1.68 9.05 -2.97
CA LYS A 92 0.64 8.87 -3.98
C LYS A 92 0.84 7.54 -4.69
N LEU A 93 -0.17 6.69 -4.62
CA LEU A 93 -0.27 5.43 -5.32
C LEU A 93 -1.55 5.46 -6.16
N GLU A 94 -1.39 5.63 -7.47
CA GLU A 94 -2.52 5.87 -8.39
C GLU A 94 -3.35 7.11 -7.99
N ASP A 95 -4.62 6.90 -7.65
CA ASP A 95 -5.59 7.88 -7.14
C ASP A 95 -5.65 7.90 -5.60
N SER A 96 -4.92 7.02 -4.91
CA SER A 96 -4.84 6.97 -3.45
C SER A 96 -3.69 7.79 -2.89
N MET A 97 -3.94 8.42 -1.75
CA MET A 97 -2.95 9.09 -0.91
C MET A 97 -2.78 8.27 0.37
N ILE A 98 -1.54 7.89 0.66
CA ILE A 98 -1.17 6.99 1.75
C ILE A 98 -0.28 7.78 2.70
N LEU A 99 -0.68 7.91 3.97
CA LEU A 99 0.17 8.50 5.00
C LEU A 99 1.03 7.39 5.60
N ILE A 100 2.33 7.60 5.68
CA ILE A 100 3.25 6.70 6.37
C ILE A 100 3.99 7.41 7.49
N GLU A 101 4.16 6.71 8.61
CA GLU A 101 4.98 7.15 9.75
C GLU A 101 6.44 6.74 9.54
N LEU A 102 7.35 7.69 9.80
CA LEU A 102 8.78 7.50 9.68
C LEU A 102 9.45 7.42 11.05
N LYS A 103 10.38 6.48 11.22
CA LYS A 103 11.24 6.42 12.41
C LYS A 103 12.36 7.46 12.39
N GLU A 104 12.76 7.88 11.19
CA GLU A 104 13.85 8.83 10.97
C GLU A 104 13.46 9.84 9.89
N LEU A 105 13.99 11.06 9.99
CA LEU A 105 13.81 12.07 8.94
C LEU A 105 14.45 11.61 7.62
N ILE A 106 13.76 11.87 6.51
CA ILE A 106 14.31 11.64 5.16
C ILE A 106 14.72 12.96 4.52
N THR A 107 15.82 12.92 3.77
CA THR A 107 16.29 14.07 2.97
C THR A 107 15.65 14.13 1.59
N GLN A 108 15.07 13.03 1.12
CA GLN A 108 14.41 12.97 -0.19
C GLN A 108 13.05 13.67 -0.12
N GLN A 109 12.90 14.74 -0.89
CA GLN A 109 11.69 15.58 -0.88
C GLN A 109 10.71 15.27 -2.00
N SER A 110 11.13 14.54 -3.04
CA SER A 110 10.31 14.25 -4.22
C SER A 110 10.76 12.97 -4.93
N GLY A 111 9.99 12.56 -5.94
CA GLY A 111 10.26 11.38 -6.76
C GLY A 111 9.66 10.11 -6.17
N PHE A 112 9.99 8.98 -6.80
CA PHE A 112 9.46 7.69 -6.42
C PHE A 112 10.31 7.03 -5.32
N VAL A 113 9.61 6.27 -4.50
CA VAL A 113 10.14 5.49 -3.40
C VAL A 113 9.62 4.07 -3.49
N GLU A 114 10.38 3.12 -2.98
CA GLU A 114 9.95 1.74 -2.76
C GLU A 114 9.70 1.54 -1.26
N VAL A 115 8.50 1.09 -0.93
CA VAL A 115 8.09 0.64 0.38
C VAL A 115 8.01 -0.89 0.37
N ARG A 116 8.48 -1.55 1.43
CA ARG A 116 8.42 -3.00 1.59
C ARG A 116 7.62 -3.31 2.84
N THR A 117 6.56 -4.09 2.70
CA THR A 117 5.60 -4.28 3.78
C THR A 117 4.91 -5.65 3.68
N ASN A 118 4.51 -6.18 4.83
CA ASN A 118 3.59 -7.31 4.94
C ASN A 118 2.25 -6.88 5.57
N SER A 119 2.10 -5.60 5.92
CA SER A 119 1.00 -5.04 6.70
C SER A 119 0.21 -4.04 5.86
N ILE A 120 -0.51 -4.57 4.88
CA ILE A 120 -1.41 -3.78 4.04
C ILE A 120 -2.83 -3.96 4.56
N ARG A 121 -3.55 -2.85 4.72
CA ARG A 121 -4.98 -2.85 5.02
C ARG A 121 -5.75 -2.19 3.88
N LEU A 122 -6.87 -2.81 3.52
CA LEU A 122 -7.81 -2.26 2.55
C LEU A 122 -9.14 -2.00 3.22
N TYR A 123 -9.63 -0.76 3.09
CA TYR A 123 -10.93 -0.34 3.60
C TYR A 123 -11.84 -0.02 2.41
N PRO A 124 -12.94 -0.74 2.18
CA PRO A 124 -13.89 -0.40 1.12
C PRO A 124 -14.53 0.96 1.39
N THR A 125 -14.50 1.85 0.41
CA THR A 125 -14.99 3.23 0.57
C THR A 125 -16.39 3.44 0.00
N ASN A 126 -16.88 2.53 -0.85
CA ASN A 126 -18.20 2.61 -1.52
C ASN A 126 -18.43 3.93 -2.29
N ILE A 127 -17.36 4.56 -2.77
CA ILE A 127 -17.41 5.82 -3.54
C ILE A 127 -17.70 5.55 -5.01
#